data_AF-A0A368VBT4-F1
#
_entry.id   AF-A0A368VBT4-F1
#
_cell.length_a   1.000
_cell.length_b   1.000
_cell.length_c   1.000
_cell.angle_alpha   90.00
_cell.angle_beta   90.00
_cell.angle_gamma   90.00
#
_symmetry.space_group_name_H-M   'P 1'
#
loop_
_entity.id
_entity.type
_entity.pdbx_description
1 polymer ?
#
loop_
_entity_poly.entity_id
_entity_poly.type
_entity_poly.pdbx_seq_one_letter_code
_entity_poly.pdbx_strand_id
1 'polypeptide(L)'
;MHAPFWLTTALLFPVLLYQGKRTRRVTPRLPEATGDCAGQYGEGEPVFRLLVLGESTAAGVGVENHAQGLASQLALQLHQRTGLCIGWSTFGVNGIRLGALLDALGSADLPPADAVLLSMGVNDTTGFTPRFRFRRQLIQLRETLATRYQAPITLLSVPPMDKFSALPAPLRQVMGWRARQLDRVYQVLAARKPEDFRYLGYPTVSDPALLARDGYHPSDKGYRAIAQALAEQDWGLLLP
;
A
#
# COMPACT_ATOMS: atom_id res chain seq x y z
N MET A 1 -23.91 8.58 -3.58
CA MET A 1 -24.46 7.33 -4.15
C MET A 1 -23.35 6.27 -4.22
N HIS A 2 -23.37 5.08 -3.60
CA HIS A 2 -24.21 4.50 -2.54
C HIS A 2 -25.23 3.46 -3.01
N ALA A 3 -26.53 3.76 -3.12
CA ALA A 3 -27.55 2.77 -3.52
C ALA A 3 -27.19 1.97 -4.79
N PRO A 4 -26.65 2.55 -5.89
CA PRO A 4 -26.28 1.79 -7.08
C PRO A 4 -25.23 0.71 -6.81
N PHE A 5 -24.21 0.99 -5.99
CA PHE A 5 -23.15 0.02 -5.69
C PHE A 5 -23.69 -1.19 -4.92
N TRP A 6 -24.49 -0.94 -3.88
CA TRP A 6 -25.03 -2.02 -3.06
C TRP A 6 -26.10 -2.83 -3.81
N LEU A 7 -26.93 -2.18 -4.63
CA LEU A 7 -27.88 -2.88 -5.51
C LEU A 7 -27.17 -3.78 -6.51
N THR A 8 -26.17 -3.27 -7.25
CA THR A 8 -25.37 -4.09 -8.18
C THR A 8 -24.64 -5.23 -7.46
N THR A 9 -24.06 -4.96 -6.28
CA THR A 9 -23.36 -5.98 -5.49
C THR A 9 -24.32 -7.08 -4.99
N ALA A 10 -25.53 -6.71 -4.57
CA ALA A 10 -26.54 -7.65 -4.10
C ALA A 10 -27.07 -8.53 -5.25
N LEU A 11 -27.41 -7.92 -6.39
CA LEU A 11 -27.88 -8.64 -7.58
C LEU A 11 -26.84 -9.63 -8.12
N LEU A 12 -25.56 -9.26 -8.10
CA LEU A 12 -24.46 -10.11 -8.55
C LEU A 12 -23.91 -11.06 -7.44
N PHE A 13 -24.42 -10.99 -6.21
CA PHE A 13 -23.81 -11.63 -5.05
C PHE A 13 -23.49 -13.14 -5.23
N PRO A 14 -24.36 -13.99 -5.80
CA PRO A 14 -24.03 -15.41 -6.01
C PRO A 14 -22.82 -15.61 -6.94
N VAL A 15 -22.74 -14.83 -8.01
CA VAL A 15 -21.62 -14.86 -8.97
C VAL A 15 -20.34 -14.33 -8.33
N LEU A 16 -20.42 -13.21 -7.61
CA LEU A 16 -19.29 -12.61 -6.90
C LEU A 16 -18.74 -13.56 -5.83
N LEU A 17 -19.61 -14.26 -5.09
CA LEU A 17 -19.23 -15.23 -4.07
C LEU A 17 -18.54 -16.46 -4.70
N TYR A 18 -19.08 -17.00 -5.79
CA TYR A 18 -18.45 -18.08 -6.55
C TYR A 18 -17.08 -17.66 -7.09
N GLN A 19 -16.99 -16.51 -7.75
CA GLN A 19 -15.75 -16.00 -8.33
C GLN A 19 -14.70 -15.69 -7.25
N GLY A 20 -15.09 -15.09 -6.13
CA GLY A 20 -14.20 -14.83 -5.00
C GLY A 20 -13.66 -16.11 -4.36
N LYS A 21 -14.53 -17.12 -4.15
CA LYS A 21 -14.11 -18.45 -3.67
C LYS A 21 -13.21 -19.19 -4.66
N ARG A 22 -13.51 -19.15 -5.96
CA ARG A 22 -12.69 -19.77 -7.01
C ARG A 22 -11.32 -19.12 -7.10
N THR A 23 -11.27 -17.78 -7.17
CA THR A 23 -10.01 -17.02 -7.23
C THR A 23 -9.11 -17.36 -6.04
N ARG A 24 -9.64 -17.28 -4.80
CA ARG A 24 -8.90 -17.66 -3.58
C ARG A 24 -8.43 -19.12 -3.50
N ARG A 25 -8.92 -20.00 -4.37
CA ARG A 25 -8.49 -21.40 -4.48
C ARG A 25 -7.44 -21.64 -5.58
N VAL A 26 -7.47 -20.85 -6.66
CA VAL A 26 -6.58 -21.03 -7.82
C VAL A 26 -5.40 -20.07 -7.86
N THR A 27 -5.51 -18.89 -7.25
CA THR A 27 -4.40 -17.94 -7.10
C THR A 27 -3.38 -18.52 -6.10
N PRO A 28 -2.11 -18.72 -6.49
CA PRO A 28 -1.06 -19.15 -5.58
C PRO A 28 -0.95 -18.23 -4.37
N ARG A 29 -0.81 -18.78 -3.17
CA ARG A 29 -0.45 -17.99 -1.99
C ARG A 29 1.06 -17.82 -1.98
N LEU A 30 1.51 -16.57 -2.08
CA LEU A 30 2.91 -16.21 -1.92
C LEU A 30 3.19 -15.91 -0.44
N PRO A 31 4.35 -16.32 0.09
CA PRO A 31 4.78 -15.94 1.43
C PRO A 31 5.07 -14.44 1.50
N GLU A 32 5.24 -13.95 2.72
CA GLU A 32 5.89 -12.67 2.99
C GLU A 32 7.39 -12.78 2.64
N ALA A 33 8.02 -11.63 2.41
CA ALA A 33 9.46 -11.58 2.17
C ALA A 33 10.25 -11.97 3.43
N THR A 34 11.49 -12.40 3.21
CA THR A 34 12.43 -12.76 4.28
C THR A 34 13.58 -11.75 4.40
N GLY A 35 14.52 -11.98 5.32
CA GLY A 35 15.65 -11.08 5.58
C GLY A 35 15.25 -9.83 6.37
N ASP A 36 16.14 -8.86 6.44
CA ASP A 36 15.99 -7.70 7.33
C ASP A 36 14.88 -6.75 6.85
N CYS A 37 13.98 -6.38 7.77
CA CYS A 37 12.90 -5.42 7.50
C CYS A 37 13.38 -3.95 7.43
N ALA A 38 14.69 -3.71 7.52
CA ALA A 38 15.30 -2.38 7.48
C ALA A 38 16.72 -2.44 6.87
N GLY A 39 17.21 -1.28 6.42
CA GLY A 39 18.55 -1.12 5.86
C GLY A 39 18.80 0.31 5.40
N GLN A 40 19.86 0.54 4.62
CA GLN A 40 20.14 1.84 4.03
C GLN A 40 20.84 1.73 2.66
N TYR A 41 20.87 2.85 1.94
CA TYR A 41 21.69 3.06 0.75
C TYR A 41 22.48 4.35 0.89
N GLY A 42 23.79 4.30 0.61
CA GLY A 42 24.75 5.36 0.91
C GLY A 42 25.56 5.09 2.19
N GLU A 43 26.64 5.84 2.35
CA GLU A 43 27.57 5.73 3.48
C GLU A 43 27.25 6.74 4.60
N GLY A 44 27.65 6.41 5.83
CA GLY A 44 27.39 7.24 7.00
C GLY A 44 25.96 7.13 7.54
N GLU A 45 25.62 8.01 8.48
CA GLU A 45 24.28 8.08 9.08
C GLU A 45 23.23 8.51 8.05
N PRO A 46 22.07 7.83 7.96
CA PRO A 46 20.96 8.26 7.13
C PRO A 46 20.50 9.69 7.47
N VAL A 47 20.51 10.56 6.46
CA VAL A 47 19.96 11.92 6.58
C VAL A 47 18.44 11.96 6.38
N PHE A 48 17.87 10.86 5.90
CA PHE A 48 16.44 10.65 5.73
C PHE A 48 16.08 9.17 5.90
N ARG A 49 15.03 8.89 6.66
CA ARG A 49 14.56 7.54 7.01
C ARG A 49 13.13 7.36 6.54
N LEU A 50 12.92 6.41 5.62
CA LEU A 50 11.61 6.01 5.12
C LEU A 50 11.05 4.84 5.93
N LEU A 51 9.77 4.93 6.33
CA LEU A 51 9.01 3.80 6.88
C LEU A 51 7.82 3.49 5.96
N VAL A 52 7.73 2.24 5.47
CA VAL A 52 6.56 1.75 4.74
C VAL A 52 5.69 0.89 5.65
N LEU A 53 4.45 1.32 5.85
CA LEU A 53 3.43 0.58 6.59
C LEU A 53 2.42 -0.02 5.63
N GLY A 54 1.91 -1.23 5.87
CA GLY A 54 0.81 -1.74 5.06
C GLY A 54 0.44 -3.21 5.15
N GLU A 55 -0.15 -3.69 4.05
CA GLU A 55 -0.57 -5.07 3.86
C GLU A 55 0.52 -5.87 3.11
N SER A 56 0.13 -6.69 2.13
CA SER A 56 1.03 -7.58 1.39
C SER A 56 2.18 -6.86 0.66
N THR A 57 1.99 -5.61 0.21
CA THR A 57 3.04 -4.82 -0.47
C THR A 57 4.12 -4.31 0.48
N ALA A 58 3.78 -3.99 1.73
CA ALA A 58 4.75 -3.65 2.77
C ALA A 58 5.45 -4.91 3.31
N ALA A 59 4.72 -6.03 3.39
CA ALA A 59 5.22 -7.35 3.76
C ALA A 59 6.09 -8.01 2.66
N GLY A 60 6.35 -7.33 1.53
CA GLY A 60 7.19 -7.83 0.45
C GLY A 60 6.63 -9.06 -0.29
N VAL A 61 5.32 -9.31 -0.23
CA VAL A 61 4.72 -10.44 -0.95
C VAL A 61 4.95 -10.30 -2.45
N GLY A 62 5.50 -11.33 -3.08
CA GLY A 62 5.88 -11.31 -4.50
C GLY A 62 7.40 -11.29 -4.75
N VAL A 63 8.20 -11.05 -3.70
CA VAL A 63 9.67 -11.12 -3.74
C VAL A 63 10.23 -12.06 -2.66
N GLU A 64 11.52 -12.38 -2.72
CA GLU A 64 12.16 -13.34 -1.80
C GLU A 64 12.60 -12.65 -0.49
N ASN A 65 13.05 -11.40 -0.58
CA ASN A 65 13.56 -10.64 0.55
C ASN A 65 13.13 -9.17 0.54
N HIS A 66 13.13 -8.53 1.71
CA HIS A 66 12.66 -7.15 1.85
C HIS A 66 13.50 -6.12 1.07
N ALA A 67 14.76 -6.43 0.74
CA ALA A 67 15.59 -5.57 -0.12
C ALA A 67 15.07 -5.47 -1.57
N GLN A 68 14.29 -6.44 -2.03
CA GLN A 68 13.57 -6.41 -3.30
C GLN A 68 12.17 -5.73 -3.19
N GLY A 69 11.70 -5.46 -1.97
CA GLY A 69 10.37 -4.92 -1.69
C GLY A 69 10.26 -3.41 -1.78
N LEU A 70 9.03 -2.89 -1.65
CA LEU A 70 8.70 -1.48 -1.89
C LEU A 70 9.56 -0.47 -1.10
N ALA A 71 9.79 -0.72 0.19
CA ALA A 71 10.53 0.20 1.06
C ALA A 71 11.98 0.38 0.62
N SER A 72 12.67 -0.74 0.41
CA SER A 72 14.06 -0.76 -0.01
C SER A 72 14.22 -0.22 -1.43
N GLN A 73 13.37 -0.64 -2.37
CA GLN A 73 13.43 -0.12 -3.75
C GLN A 73 13.16 1.40 -3.80
N LEU A 74 12.22 1.93 -3.01
CA LEU A 74 11.97 3.38 -2.95
C LEU A 74 13.18 4.13 -2.37
N ALA A 75 13.78 3.66 -1.28
CA ALA A 75 14.98 4.27 -0.73
C ALA A 75 16.18 4.21 -1.70
N LEU A 76 16.36 3.10 -2.43
CA LEU A 76 17.36 2.99 -3.50
C LEU A 76 17.14 4.05 -4.59
N GLN A 77 15.89 4.24 -5.05
CA GLN A 77 15.58 5.24 -6.06
C GLN A 77 15.78 6.67 -5.55
N LEU A 78 15.46 6.97 -4.29
CA LEU A 78 15.74 8.28 -3.67
C LEU A 78 17.26 8.52 -3.53
N HIS A 79 18.01 7.53 -3.07
CA HIS A 79 19.47 7.58 -2.98
C HIS A 79 20.11 7.84 -4.36
N GLN A 80 19.71 7.08 -5.38
CA GLN A 80 20.23 7.24 -6.76
C GLN A 80 19.92 8.62 -7.38
N ARG A 81 18.86 9.30 -6.95
CA ARG A 81 18.47 10.64 -7.44
C ARG A 81 19.12 11.79 -6.68
N THR A 82 19.47 11.59 -5.41
CA THR A 82 19.92 12.67 -4.51
C THR A 82 21.38 12.54 -4.08
N GLY A 83 21.99 11.36 -4.20
CA GLY A 83 23.30 11.03 -3.64
C GLY A 83 23.33 10.89 -2.12
N LEU A 84 22.22 11.19 -1.42
CA LEU A 84 22.14 11.22 0.04
C LEU A 84 22.06 9.81 0.63
N CYS A 85 22.49 9.65 1.90
CA CYS A 85 22.29 8.40 2.63
C CYS A 85 20.81 8.25 3.05
N ILE A 86 20.11 7.27 2.47
CA ILE A 86 18.69 7.01 2.70
C ILE A 86 18.51 5.69 3.47
N GLY A 87 18.00 5.79 4.68
CA GLY A 87 17.57 4.65 5.49
C GLY A 87 16.15 4.23 5.13
N TRP A 88 15.85 2.95 5.25
CA TRP A 88 14.52 2.40 5.03
C TRP A 88 14.15 1.35 6.07
N SER A 89 12.84 1.22 6.26
CA SER A 89 12.22 0.22 7.11
C SER A 89 10.83 -0.12 6.60
N THR A 90 10.33 -1.31 6.92
CA THR A 90 8.97 -1.72 6.59
C THR A 90 8.31 -2.48 7.74
N PHE A 91 7.00 -2.25 7.90
CA PHE A 91 6.14 -3.05 8.76
C PHE A 91 4.88 -3.36 7.97
N GLY A 92 4.76 -4.62 7.54
CA GLY A 92 3.61 -5.09 6.77
C GLY A 92 3.17 -6.46 7.25
N VAL A 93 1.87 -6.71 7.15
CA VAL A 93 1.27 -8.02 7.48
C VAL A 93 0.34 -8.42 6.34
N ASN A 94 0.58 -9.58 5.75
CA ASN A 94 -0.17 -10.08 4.61
C ASN A 94 -1.62 -10.37 4.99
N GLY A 95 -2.56 -9.94 4.14
CA GLY A 95 -3.99 -10.09 4.38
C GLY A 95 -4.61 -9.16 5.44
N ILE A 96 -3.80 -8.31 6.10
CA ILE A 96 -4.29 -7.42 7.18
C ILE A 96 -5.23 -6.35 6.63
N ARG A 97 -6.18 -5.91 7.46
CA ARG A 97 -7.03 -4.73 7.20
C ARG A 97 -6.62 -3.60 8.12
N LEU A 98 -6.95 -2.37 7.74
CA LEU A 98 -6.53 -1.16 8.45
C LEU A 98 -6.84 -1.17 9.95
N GLY A 99 -7.96 -1.77 10.36
CA GLY A 99 -8.29 -1.96 11.79
C GLY A 99 -7.29 -2.83 12.54
N ALA A 100 -6.98 -4.01 12.01
CA ALA A 100 -6.02 -4.92 12.64
C ALA A 100 -4.58 -4.39 12.53
N LEU A 101 -4.26 -3.61 11.49
CA LEU A 101 -2.97 -2.91 11.39
C LEU A 101 -2.84 -1.87 12.51
N LEU A 102 -3.89 -1.09 12.78
CA LEU A 102 -3.92 -0.14 13.90
C LEU A 102 -3.69 -0.86 15.25
N ASP A 103 -4.37 -1.97 15.48
CA ASP A 103 -4.21 -2.78 16.70
C ASP A 103 -2.77 -3.31 16.85
N ALA A 104 -2.16 -3.79 15.76
CA ALA A 104 -0.78 -4.29 15.75
C ALA A 104 0.26 -3.17 15.97
N LEU A 105 0.06 -1.99 15.37
CA LEU A 105 0.95 -0.84 15.54
C LEU A 105 0.91 -0.27 16.98
N GLY A 106 -0.18 -0.50 17.72
CA GLY A 106 -0.30 -0.10 19.13
C GLY A 106 0.67 -0.82 20.08
N SER A 107 1.31 -1.92 19.65
CA SER A 107 2.33 -2.64 20.41
C SER A 107 3.67 -2.81 19.66
N ALA A 108 3.79 -2.25 18.45
CA ALA A 108 5.01 -2.36 17.63
C ALA A 108 6.03 -1.28 17.99
N ASP A 109 7.29 -1.65 18.18
CA ASP A 109 8.39 -0.68 18.22
C ASP A 109 8.85 -0.35 16.80
N LEU A 110 8.31 0.75 16.26
CA LEU A 110 8.60 1.22 14.90
C LEU A 110 9.87 2.08 14.89
N PRO A 111 10.80 1.95 13.93
CA PRO A 111 12.01 2.77 13.92
C PRO A 111 11.72 4.28 13.72
N PRO A 112 12.65 5.18 14.06
CA PRO A 112 12.57 6.59 13.67
C PRO A 112 12.44 6.75 12.15
N ALA A 113 11.60 7.67 11.71
CA ALA A 113 11.32 7.92 10.30
C ALA A 113 10.95 9.38 10.06
N ASP A 114 11.44 9.92 8.95
CA ASP A 114 11.17 11.29 8.49
C ASP A 114 9.95 11.32 7.55
N ALA A 115 9.69 10.20 6.86
CA ALA A 115 8.49 10.01 6.05
C ALA A 115 7.86 8.62 6.26
N VAL A 116 6.52 8.59 6.38
CA VAL A 116 5.72 7.36 6.50
C VAL A 116 4.86 7.19 5.25
N LEU A 117 5.03 6.07 4.54
CA LEU A 117 4.22 5.67 3.39
C LEU A 117 3.25 4.56 3.81
N LEU A 118 1.95 4.78 3.67
CA LEU A 118 0.91 3.78 3.92
C LEU A 118 0.45 3.15 2.60
N SER A 119 0.71 1.85 2.43
CA SER A 119 0.20 1.05 1.31
C SER A 119 -0.90 0.09 1.81
N MET A 120 -2.15 0.55 1.76
CA MET A 120 -3.32 -0.16 2.27
C MET A 120 -4.57 0.00 1.39
N GLY A 121 -5.54 -0.88 1.57
CA GLY A 121 -6.91 -0.73 1.07
C GLY A 121 -7.43 -1.87 0.20
N VAL A 122 -6.57 -2.82 -0.19
CA VAL A 122 -6.95 -4.00 -0.98
C VAL A 122 -7.74 -4.99 -0.14
N ASN A 123 -7.27 -5.34 1.06
CA ASN A 123 -8.00 -6.23 1.96
C ASN A 123 -9.24 -5.58 2.60
N ASP A 124 -9.26 -4.25 2.73
CA ASP A 124 -10.46 -3.49 3.10
C ASP A 124 -11.48 -3.40 1.95
N THR A 125 -11.01 -3.36 0.71
CA THR A 125 -11.85 -3.44 -0.49
C THR A 125 -12.53 -4.80 -0.60
N THR A 126 -11.75 -5.89 -0.62
CA THR A 126 -12.28 -7.26 -0.71
C THR A 126 -13.03 -7.68 0.56
N GLY A 127 -12.72 -7.06 1.70
CA GLY A 127 -13.43 -7.19 2.97
C GLY A 127 -14.69 -6.35 3.11
N PHE A 128 -15.01 -5.52 2.11
CA PHE A 128 -16.13 -4.57 2.11
C PHE A 128 -16.17 -3.58 3.30
N THR A 129 -15.02 -3.32 3.96
CA THR A 129 -14.92 -2.46 5.16
C THR A 129 -15.67 -1.14 4.96
N PRO A 130 -16.67 -0.81 5.79
CA PRO A 130 -17.50 0.37 5.57
C PRO A 130 -16.65 1.65 5.51
N ARG A 131 -16.89 2.50 4.51
CA ARG A 131 -16.08 3.71 4.24
C ARG A 131 -15.97 4.66 5.45
N PHE A 132 -17.01 4.73 6.29
CA PHE A 132 -16.99 5.53 7.52
C PHE A 132 -16.01 4.95 8.55
N ARG A 133 -15.94 3.61 8.66
CA ARG A 133 -15.02 2.88 9.54
C ARG A 133 -13.60 3.01 9.02
N PHE A 134 -13.38 2.82 7.72
CA PHE A 134 -12.08 3.03 7.07
C PHE A 134 -11.56 4.46 7.30
N ARG A 135 -12.39 5.49 7.07
CA ARG A 135 -12.04 6.89 7.37
C ARG A 135 -11.69 7.11 8.85
N ARG A 136 -12.46 6.53 9.77
CA ARG A 136 -12.20 6.65 11.21
C ARG A 136 -10.87 5.98 11.58
N GLN A 137 -10.60 4.79 11.04
CA GLN A 137 -9.37 4.05 11.29
C GLN A 137 -8.13 4.77 10.72
N LEU A 138 -8.23 5.49 9.60
CA LEU A 138 -7.14 6.34 9.10
C LEU A 138 -6.84 7.51 10.03
N ILE A 139 -7.88 8.16 10.55
CA ILE A 139 -7.74 9.25 11.53
C ILE A 139 -7.11 8.72 12.82
N GLN A 140 -7.60 7.58 13.34
CA GLN A 140 -7.02 6.93 14.51
C GLN A 140 -5.56 6.49 14.29
N LEU A 141 -5.22 5.97 13.11
CA LEU A 141 -3.83 5.66 12.74
C LEU A 141 -2.95 6.91 12.76
N ARG A 142 -3.43 8.04 12.22
CA ARG A 142 -2.70 9.31 12.29
C ARG A 142 -2.50 9.77 13.73
N GLU A 143 -3.55 9.75 14.55
CA GLU A 143 -3.50 10.11 15.96
C GLU A 143 -2.48 9.25 16.74
N THR A 144 -2.47 7.93 16.51
CA THR A 144 -1.51 6.99 17.11
C THR A 144 -0.07 7.29 16.67
N LEU A 145 0.15 7.63 15.41
CA LEU A 145 1.49 7.86 14.85
C LEU A 145 2.01 9.29 15.06
N ALA A 146 1.16 10.27 15.37
CA ALA A 146 1.53 11.68 15.52
C ALA A 146 2.50 11.96 16.67
N THR A 147 2.55 11.08 17.68
CA THR A 147 3.52 11.18 18.80
C THR A 147 4.95 10.82 18.38
N ARG A 148 5.13 10.03 17.31
CA ARG A 148 6.43 9.54 16.83
C ARG A 148 6.85 10.17 15.50
N TYR A 149 5.89 10.52 14.65
CA TYR A 149 6.12 11.07 13.30
C TYR A 149 5.33 12.35 13.08
N GLN A 150 6.05 13.47 12.98
CA GLN A 150 5.45 14.80 12.81
C GLN A 150 4.89 15.00 11.40
N ALA A 151 5.60 14.53 10.37
CA ALA A 151 5.22 14.64 8.98
C ALA A 151 3.86 13.97 8.67
N PRO A 152 3.10 14.45 7.66
CA PRO A 152 1.85 13.83 7.25
C PRO A 152 2.07 12.42 6.70
N ILE A 153 1.14 11.51 7.00
CA ILE A 153 1.17 10.14 6.47
C ILE A 153 0.91 10.22 4.96
N THR A 154 1.84 9.69 4.17
CA THR A 154 1.69 9.60 2.73
C THR A 154 0.84 8.38 2.38
N LEU A 155 -0.40 8.63 1.97
CA LEU A 155 -1.36 7.63 1.54
C LEU A 155 -1.10 7.26 0.07
N LEU A 156 -0.59 6.06 -0.17
CA LEU A 156 -0.49 5.50 -1.52
C LEU A 156 -1.88 5.05 -1.98
N SER A 157 -2.37 5.55 -3.12
CA SER A 157 -3.75 5.34 -3.58
C SER A 157 -4.13 3.86 -3.63
N VAL A 158 -5.37 3.51 -3.27
CA VAL A 158 -5.85 2.12 -3.33
C VAL A 158 -5.80 1.67 -4.80
N PRO A 159 -5.08 0.59 -5.15
CA PRO A 159 -4.79 0.28 -6.55
C PRO A 159 -6.06 -0.04 -7.35
N PRO A 160 -6.07 0.22 -8.67
CA PRO A 160 -7.25 0.07 -9.52
C PRO A 160 -7.55 -1.43 -9.79
N MET A 161 -8.22 -2.08 -8.82
CA MET A 161 -8.46 -3.53 -8.83
C MET A 161 -9.30 -4.03 -10.02
N ASP A 162 -9.97 -3.17 -10.77
CA ASP A 162 -10.61 -3.54 -12.04
C ASP A 162 -9.62 -3.80 -13.18
N LYS A 163 -8.36 -3.39 -13.04
CA LYS A 163 -7.25 -3.75 -13.94
C LYS A 163 -6.58 -5.09 -13.59
N PHE A 164 -6.85 -5.68 -12.43
CA PHE A 164 -6.16 -6.89 -11.99
C PHE A 164 -6.62 -8.11 -12.82
N SER A 165 -5.68 -8.72 -13.55
CA SER A 165 -5.94 -9.84 -14.46
C SER A 165 -6.34 -11.13 -13.73
N ALA A 166 -5.81 -11.35 -12.52
CA ALA A 166 -6.19 -12.48 -11.65
C ALA A 166 -7.65 -12.43 -11.15
N LEU A 167 -8.35 -11.28 -11.27
CA LEU A 167 -9.76 -11.16 -10.90
C LEU A 167 -10.65 -11.33 -12.14
N PRO A 168 -11.59 -12.30 -12.18
CA PRO A 168 -12.52 -12.44 -13.30
C PRO A 168 -13.58 -11.32 -13.32
N ALA A 169 -14.25 -11.13 -14.45
CA ALA A 169 -15.46 -10.30 -14.53
C ALA A 169 -16.71 -11.12 -14.15
N PRO A 170 -17.70 -10.58 -13.41
CA PRO A 170 -17.83 -9.18 -12.96
C PRO A 170 -17.08 -8.84 -11.65
N LEU A 171 -16.42 -9.78 -10.98
CA LEU A 171 -15.75 -9.53 -9.70
C LEU A 171 -14.77 -8.34 -9.74
N ARG A 172 -13.90 -8.27 -10.76
CA ARG A 172 -12.91 -7.17 -10.89
C ARG A 172 -13.58 -5.80 -10.99
N GLN A 173 -14.70 -5.67 -11.70
CA GLN A 173 -15.42 -4.40 -11.83
C GLN A 173 -16.03 -3.96 -10.49
N VAL A 174 -16.60 -4.88 -9.72
CA VAL A 174 -17.14 -4.57 -8.39
C VAL A 174 -16.02 -4.24 -7.40
N MET A 175 -14.89 -4.95 -7.45
CA MET A 175 -13.71 -4.65 -6.64
C MET A 175 -13.10 -3.29 -7.01
N GLY A 176 -12.93 -2.97 -8.30
CA GLY A 176 -12.42 -1.66 -8.74
C GLY A 176 -13.35 -0.50 -8.39
N TRP A 177 -14.68 -0.67 -8.48
CA TRP A 177 -15.62 0.33 -7.97
C TRP A 177 -15.47 0.51 -6.45
N ARG A 178 -15.28 -0.57 -5.70
CA ARG A 178 -15.08 -0.49 -4.25
C ARG A 178 -13.73 0.13 -3.89
N ALA A 179 -12.65 -0.19 -4.59
CA ALA A 179 -11.33 0.42 -4.44
C ALA A 179 -11.43 1.94 -4.63
N ARG A 180 -12.03 2.41 -5.73
CA ARG A 180 -12.29 3.84 -5.98
C ARG A 180 -13.10 4.52 -4.86
N GLN A 181 -14.01 3.82 -4.20
CA GLN A 181 -14.76 4.36 -3.07
C GLN A 181 -13.94 4.50 -1.78
N LEU A 182 -12.92 3.65 -1.57
CA LEU A 182 -11.99 3.77 -0.46
C LEU A 182 -10.89 4.80 -0.78
N ASP A 183 -10.38 4.78 -2.01
CA ASP A 183 -9.38 5.74 -2.48
C ASP A 183 -9.89 7.19 -2.41
N ARG A 184 -11.16 7.43 -2.74
CA ARG A 184 -11.77 8.75 -2.56
C ARG A 184 -11.82 9.20 -1.09
N VAL A 185 -11.68 8.30 -0.11
CA VAL A 185 -11.47 8.66 1.30
C VAL A 185 -10.07 9.21 1.51
N TYR A 186 -9.02 8.59 0.93
CA TYR A 186 -7.65 9.10 0.99
C TYR A 186 -7.55 10.50 0.39
N GLN A 187 -8.06 10.68 -0.83
CA GLN A 187 -8.08 11.98 -1.52
C GLN A 187 -8.80 13.06 -0.70
N VAL A 188 -9.95 12.73 -0.08
CA VAL A 188 -10.72 13.68 0.74
C VAL A 188 -10.06 13.98 2.08
N LEU A 189 -9.31 13.03 2.67
CA LEU A 189 -8.53 13.28 3.88
C LEU A 189 -7.35 14.20 3.56
N ALA A 190 -6.51 13.88 2.58
CA ALA A 190 -5.36 14.71 2.20
C ALA A 190 -5.76 16.14 1.77
N ALA A 191 -6.90 16.30 1.07
CA ALA A 191 -7.40 17.61 0.68
C ALA A 191 -8.05 18.43 1.82
N ARG A 192 -8.39 17.80 2.96
CA ARG A 192 -9.05 18.48 4.10
C ARG A 192 -8.16 18.60 5.35
N LYS A 193 -7.10 17.80 5.41
CA LYS A 193 -6.14 17.71 6.50
C LYS A 193 -4.72 17.49 5.92
N PRO A 194 -4.19 18.43 5.11
CA PRO A 194 -2.85 18.30 4.51
C PRO A 194 -1.72 18.18 5.55
N GLU A 195 -1.94 18.65 6.78
CA GLU A 195 -1.07 18.50 7.95
C GLU A 195 -0.98 17.07 8.48
N ASP A 196 -2.02 16.26 8.24
CA ASP A 196 -2.10 14.87 8.70
C ASP A 196 -1.84 13.86 7.57
N PHE A 197 -2.26 14.18 6.35
CA PHE A 197 -2.27 13.26 5.23
C PHE A 197 -1.81 13.90 3.93
N ARG A 198 -0.94 13.19 3.24
CA ARG A 198 -0.60 13.44 1.84
C ARG A 198 -1.19 12.31 0.98
N TYR A 199 -1.51 12.59 -0.27
CA TYR A 199 -1.98 11.57 -1.22
C TYR A 199 -0.99 11.44 -2.39
N LEU A 200 -0.60 10.21 -2.72
CA LEU A 200 0.14 9.89 -3.93
C LEU A 200 -0.63 8.87 -4.78
N GLY A 201 -0.65 9.08 -6.10
CA GLY A 201 -1.23 8.12 -7.03
C GLY A 201 -0.37 6.87 -7.16
N TYR A 202 -1.02 5.70 -7.17
CA TYR A 202 -0.38 4.43 -7.48
C TYR A 202 -0.12 4.38 -9.00
N PRO A 203 1.13 4.15 -9.46
CA PRO A 203 1.45 4.10 -10.87
C PRO A 203 0.71 2.92 -11.54
N THR A 204 0.23 3.10 -12.78
CA THR A 204 -0.48 2.03 -13.47
C THR A 204 0.48 0.89 -13.84
N VAL A 205 0.50 -0.15 -13.01
CA VAL A 205 1.13 -1.43 -13.33
C VAL A 205 0.16 -2.21 -14.22
N SER A 206 0.31 -2.08 -15.54
CA SER A 206 -0.49 -2.79 -16.55
C SER A 206 0.26 -3.88 -17.32
N ASP A 207 1.59 -3.89 -17.25
CA ASP A 207 2.41 -4.95 -17.85
C ASP A 207 2.40 -6.19 -16.95
N PRO A 208 1.97 -7.38 -17.45
CA PRO A 208 2.03 -8.63 -16.70
C PRO A 208 3.45 -9.01 -16.22
N ALA A 209 4.51 -8.56 -16.88
CA ALA A 209 5.89 -8.82 -16.45
C ALA A 209 6.29 -8.12 -15.14
N LEU A 210 5.50 -7.12 -14.71
CA LEU A 210 5.65 -6.43 -13.43
C LEU A 210 4.85 -7.10 -12.29
N LEU A 211 4.18 -8.21 -12.56
CA LEU A 211 3.45 -9.00 -11.56
C LEU A 211 4.24 -10.26 -11.18
N ALA A 212 4.09 -10.67 -9.93
CA ALA A 212 4.59 -11.94 -9.43
C ALA A 212 3.81 -13.12 -10.04
N ARG A 213 4.28 -14.35 -9.77
CA ARG A 213 3.71 -15.61 -10.30
C ARG A 213 2.22 -15.88 -9.95
N ASP A 214 1.62 -15.06 -9.10
CA ASP A 214 0.19 -15.12 -8.76
C ASP A 214 -0.70 -14.21 -9.64
N GLY A 215 -0.09 -13.37 -10.49
CA GLY A 215 -0.80 -12.41 -11.33
C GLY A 215 -1.51 -11.29 -10.54
N TYR A 216 -1.08 -11.04 -9.31
CA TYR A 216 -1.77 -10.15 -8.37
C TYR A 216 -0.83 -9.19 -7.64
N HIS A 217 0.24 -9.70 -7.03
CA HIS A 217 1.23 -8.86 -6.34
C HIS A 217 2.31 -8.36 -7.30
N PRO A 218 3.01 -7.25 -7.01
CA PRO A 218 4.17 -6.84 -7.79
C PRO A 218 5.29 -7.88 -7.74
N SER A 219 6.01 -8.07 -8.84
CA SER A 219 7.33 -8.74 -8.84
C SER A 219 8.42 -7.78 -8.31
N ASP A 220 9.67 -8.24 -8.25
CA ASP A 220 10.85 -7.39 -8.01
C ASP A 220 10.91 -6.21 -9.00
N LYS A 221 10.62 -6.48 -10.28
CA LYS A 221 10.50 -5.45 -11.33
C LYS A 221 9.31 -4.54 -11.08
N GLY A 222 8.19 -5.10 -10.62
CA GLY A 222 7.00 -4.33 -10.22
C GLY A 222 7.28 -3.35 -9.09
N TYR A 223 7.89 -3.82 -7.99
CA TYR A 223 8.27 -2.95 -6.87
C TYR A 223 9.26 -1.87 -7.29
N ARG A 224 10.24 -2.19 -8.14
CA ARG A 224 11.18 -1.20 -8.70
C ARG A 224 10.47 -0.14 -9.56
N ALA A 225 9.57 -0.55 -10.45
CA ALA A 225 8.80 0.38 -11.28
C ALA A 225 7.87 1.28 -10.45
N ILE A 226 7.24 0.73 -9.40
CA ILE A 226 6.44 1.51 -8.44
C ILE A 226 7.32 2.52 -7.70
N ALA A 227 8.44 2.05 -7.15
CA ALA A 227 9.42 2.87 -6.44
C ALA A 227 9.96 4.02 -7.29
N GLN A 228 10.28 3.78 -8.57
CA GLN A 228 10.79 4.81 -9.48
C GLN A 228 9.78 5.94 -9.67
N ALA A 229 8.51 5.62 -9.96
CA ALA A 229 7.45 6.62 -10.12
C ALA A 229 7.10 7.36 -8.81
N LEU A 230 7.28 6.71 -7.65
CA LEU A 230 7.12 7.36 -6.34
C LEU A 230 8.31 8.26 -6.00
N ALA A 231 9.53 7.92 -6.41
CA ALA A 231 10.73 8.73 -6.21
C ALA A 231 10.77 10.00 -7.09
N GLU A 232 9.92 10.09 -8.11
CA GLU A 232 9.67 11.32 -8.88
C GLU A 232 8.87 12.38 -8.12
N GLN A 233 8.20 11.99 -7.04
CA GLN A 233 7.44 12.90 -6.19
C GLN A 233 8.39 13.64 -5.23
N ASP A 234 8.06 14.85 -4.83
CA ASP A 234 8.82 15.59 -3.81
C ASP A 234 8.77 14.85 -2.46
N TRP A 235 9.89 14.43 -1.87
CA TRP A 235 9.91 13.79 -0.54
C TRP A 235 10.40 14.72 0.58
N GLY A 236 10.50 16.03 0.33
CA GLY A 236 11.13 16.98 1.25
C GLY A 236 12.67 16.86 1.27
N LEU A 237 13.23 16.08 0.34
CA LEU A 237 14.66 15.95 0.13
C LEU A 237 15.15 17.09 -0.76
N LEU A 238 16.06 17.91 -0.24
CA LEU A 238 16.80 18.87 -1.06
C LEU A 238 17.69 18.10 -2.04
N LEU A 239 17.53 18.38 -3.32
CA LEU A 239 18.48 17.94 -4.34
C LEU A 239 19.77 18.78 -4.20
N PRO A 240 20.95 18.16 -4.36
CA PRO A 240 22.23 18.88 -4.41
C PRO A 240 22.36 19.76 -5.66
#